data_AF-A0A060ZSN0-F1
#
_entry.id   AF-A0A060ZSN0-F1
#
_cell.length_a   1.000
_cell.length_b   1.000
_cell.length_c   1.000
_cell.angle_alpha   90.00
_cell.angle_beta   90.00
_cell.angle_gamma   90.00
#
_symmetry.space_group_name_H-M   'P 1'
#
loop_
_entity.id
_entity.type
_entity.pdbx_description
1 polymer ?
#
loop_
_entity_poly.entity_id
_entity_poly.type
_entity_poly.pdbx_seq_one_letter_code
_entity_poly.pdbx_strand_id
1 'polypeptide(L)'
;LLEPVCHQLFEMYRSSEDRLRRFTLQFLPELVWVYLRITASRDRQSNGCIEALLLGIYNLEIVDKDGNSKLLSFTIPSLSKPSVYHEVRLVA
;
A
#
# COMPACT_ATOMS: atom_id res chain seq x y z
N LEU A 1 19.79 5.92 14.92
CA LEU A 1 18.60 6.83 14.86
C LEU A 1 17.57 6.38 13.84
N LEU A 2 17.95 5.88 12.65
CA LEU A 2 17.00 5.47 11.63
C LEU A 2 16.17 4.22 12.00
N GLU A 3 16.79 3.20 12.59
CA GLU A 3 16.12 1.96 12.99
C GLU A 3 14.91 2.15 13.93
N PRO A 4 14.98 2.90 15.05
CA PRO A 4 13.81 3.13 15.90
C PRO A 4 12.70 3.92 15.20
N VAL A 5 13.06 4.79 14.24
CA VAL A 5 12.06 5.50 13.42
C VAL A 5 11.35 4.53 12.48
N CYS A 6 12.09 3.65 11.79
CA CYS A 6 11.49 2.62 10.94
C CYS A 6 10.58 1.69 11.74
N HIS A 7 11.00 1.28 12.93
CA HIS A 7 10.17 0.48 13.84
C HIS A 7 8.89 1.22 14.25
N GLN A 8 8.99 2.49 14.64
CA GLN A 8 7.83 3.28 15.04
C GLN A 8 6.86 3.50 13.86
N LEU A 9 7.37 3.75 12.65
CA LEU A 9 6.58 3.87 11.42
C LEU A 9 5.82 2.57 11.13
N PHE A 10 6.46 1.42 11.33
CA PHE A 10 5.83 0.12 11.16
C PHE A 10 4.71 -0.11 12.18
N GLU A 11 4.95 0.16 13.47
CA GLU A 11 3.91 0.02 14.51
C GLU A 11 2.72 0.95 14.27
N MET A 12 2.97 2.20 13.83
CA MET A 12 1.91 3.12 13.42
C MET A 12 1.12 2.59 12.22
N TYR A 13 1.77 1.95 11.25
CA TYR A 13 1.12 1.35 10.09
C TYR A 13 0.32 0.09 10.43
N ARG A 14 0.81 -0.72 11.37
CA ARG A 14 0.16 -1.94 11.84
C ARG A 14 -1.09 -1.66 12.67
N SER A 15 -1.19 -0.46 13.27
CA SER A 15 -2.36 -0.06 14.04
C SER A 15 -3.65 -0.07 13.21
N SER A 16 -4.80 -0.24 13.87
CA SER A 16 -6.12 -0.14 13.24
C SER A 16 -6.56 1.32 13.01
N GLU A 17 -5.72 2.31 13.34
CA GLU A 17 -6.05 3.73 13.22
C GLU A 17 -5.65 4.28 11.84
N ASP A 18 -6.64 4.62 11.01
CA ASP A 18 -6.41 5.13 9.66
C ASP A 18 -5.59 6.43 9.60
N ARG A 19 -5.55 7.21 10.69
CA ARG A 19 -4.73 8.43 10.77
C ARG A 19 -3.25 8.08 10.88
N LEU A 20 -2.89 7.10 11.71
CA LEU A 20 -1.52 6.63 11.87
C LEU A 20 -1.02 5.91 10.61
N ARG A 21 -1.89 5.10 9.98
CA ARG A 21 -1.58 4.50 8.67
C ARG A 21 -1.27 5.54 7.61
N ARG A 22 -2.12 6.56 7.46
CA ARG A 22 -1.90 7.67 6.51
C ARG A 22 -0.65 8.48 6.85
N PHE A 23 -0.38 8.69 8.14
CA PHE A 23 0.85 9.35 8.59
C PHE A 23 2.10 8.57 8.14
N THR A 24 2.12 7.25 8.25
CA THR A 24 3.25 6.46 7.73
C THR A 24 3.32 6.51 6.20
N LEU A 25 2.18 6.41 5.50
CA LEU A 25 2.13 6.41 4.04
C LEU A 25 2.62 7.70 3.38
N GLN A 26 2.53 8.85 4.06
CA GLN A 26 3.03 10.11 3.50
C GLN A 26 4.55 10.09 3.25
N PHE A 27 5.30 9.23 3.97
CA PHE A 27 6.75 9.08 3.82
C PHE A 27 7.13 7.97 2.83
N LEU A 28 6.17 7.18 2.35
CA LEU A 28 6.42 6.03 1.48
C LEU A 28 7.21 6.40 0.20
N PRO A 29 6.90 7.50 -0.52
CA PRO A 29 7.65 7.87 -1.72
C PRO A 29 9.14 8.16 -1.43
N GLU A 30 9.42 8.85 -0.31
CA GLU A 30 10.79 9.17 0.10
C GLU A 30 11.55 7.92 0.54
N LEU A 31 10.91 7.02 1.29
CA LEU A 31 11.48 5.75 1.72
C LEU A 31 11.84 4.86 0.53
N VAL A 32 10.95 4.78 -0.47
CA VAL A 32 11.21 4.03 -1.72
C VAL A 32 12.36 4.66 -2.50
N TRP A 33 12.40 5.99 -2.63
CA TRP A 33 13.50 6.68 -3.29
C TRP A 33 14.85 6.38 -2.63
N VAL A 34 14.94 6.51 -1.31
CA VAL A 34 16.17 6.22 -0.54
C VAL A 34 16.59 4.76 -0.71
N TYR A 35 15.63 3.83 -0.62
CA TYR A 35 15.88 2.40 -0.83
C TYR A 35 16.44 2.10 -2.23
N LEU A 36 15.82 2.66 -3.28
CA LEU A 36 16.25 2.45 -4.66
C LEU A 36 17.62 3.09 -4.93
N ARG A 37 17.88 4.28 -4.38
CA ARG A 37 19.17 4.96 -4.51
C ARG A 37 20.31 4.16 -3.89
N ILE A 38 20.13 3.66 -2.66
CA ILE A 38 21.13 2.84 -1.96
C ILE A 38 21.35 1.50 -2.70
N THR A 39 20.26 0.88 -3.14
CA THR A 39 20.33 -0.37 -3.92
C THR A 39 21.12 -0.19 -5.21
N ALA A 40 20.90 0.93 -5.91
CA ALA A 40 21.60 1.24 -7.16
C ALA A 40 23.09 1.57 -6.96
N SER A 41 23.48 2.20 -5.84
CA SER A 41 24.87 2.57 -5.56
C SER A 41 25.77 1.39 -5.18
N ARG A 42 25.21 0.18 -4.99
CA ARG A 42 25.91 -1.02 -4.46
C ARG A 42 26.66 -0.76 -3.16
N ASP A 43 26.25 0.28 -2.43
CA ASP A 43 26.84 0.63 -1.16
C ASP A 43 26.37 -0.38 -0.12
N ARG A 44 27.31 -1.21 0.37
CA ARG A 44 27.04 -2.33 1.28
C ARG A 44 26.71 -1.87 2.70
N GLN A 45 26.83 -0.58 3.01
CA GLN A 45 26.30 0.01 4.25
C GLN A 45 24.80 0.34 4.13
N SER A 46 23.99 -0.60 3.62
CA SER A 46 22.55 -0.41 3.57
C SER A 46 21.94 -0.65 4.96
N ASN A 47 21.24 0.37 5.48
CA ASN A 47 20.42 0.20 6.67
C ASN A 47 19.18 -0.65 6.29
N GLY A 48 19.26 -1.97 6.50
CA GLY A 48 18.18 -2.93 6.19
C GLY A 48 16.83 -2.65 6.87
N CYS A 49 16.76 -1.70 7.80
CA CYS A 49 15.52 -1.28 8.44
C CYS A 49 14.52 -0.62 7.46
N ILE A 50 14.98 0.07 6.41
CA ILE A 50 14.07 0.63 5.39
C ILE A 50 13.46 -0.50 4.56
N GLU A 51 14.28 -1.47 4.15
CA GLU A 51 13.82 -2.65 3.40
C GLU A 51 12.81 -3.46 4.22
N ALA A 52 13.13 -3.72 5.50
CA ALA A 52 12.23 -4.40 6.42
C ALA A 52 10.90 -3.64 6.62
N LEU A 53 10.94 -2.31 6.74
CA LEU A 53 9.73 -1.48 6.83
C LEU A 53 8.87 -1.59 5.56
N LEU A 54 9.47 -1.43 4.38
CA LEU A 54 8.76 -1.52 3.10
C LEU A 54 8.16 -2.91 2.88
N LEU A 55 8.91 -3.96 3.19
CA LEU A 55 8.44 -5.34 3.10
C LEU A 55 7.30 -5.61 4.10
N GLY A 56 7.41 -5.10 5.33
CA GLY A 56 6.37 -5.20 6.35
C GLY A 56 5.07 -4.50 5.92
N ILE A 57 5.17 -3.29 5.37
CA ILE A 57 4.02 -2.55 4.81
C ILE A 57 3.37 -3.35 3.68
N TYR A 58 4.17 -3.88 2.75
CA TYR A 58 3.67 -4.69 1.64
C TYR A 58 2.91 -5.93 2.14
N ASN A 59 3.50 -6.68 3.08
CA ASN A 59 2.88 -7.87 3.65
C ASN A 59 1.53 -7.57 4.32
N LEU A 60 1.38 -6.41 4.96
CA LEU A 60 0.11 -5.97 5.55
C LEU A 60 -0.92 -5.52 4.51
N GLU A 61 -0.51 -5.09 3.31
CA GLU A 61 -1.44 -4.66 2.25
C GLU A 61 -1.94 -5.79 1.36
N ILE A 62 -1.15 -6.86 1.20
CA ILE A 62 -1.53 -8.00 0.36
C ILE A 62 -2.45 -9.00 1.06
N VAL A 63 -2.65 -8.86 2.37
CA VAL A 63 -3.58 -9.69 3.15
C VAL A 63 -4.82 -8.89 3.54
N ASP A 64 -5.98 -9.54 3.54
CA ASP A 64 -7.22 -8.97 4.09
C ASP A 64 -7.31 -9.17 5.62
N LYS A 65 -8.41 -8.71 6.21
CA LYS A 65 -8.64 -8.81 7.66
C LYS A 65 -8.75 -10.25 8.16
N ASP A 66 -9.08 -11.18 7.26
CA ASP A 66 -9.28 -12.60 7.56
C ASP A 66 -8.00 -13.41 7.25
N GLY A 67 -6.92 -12.74 6.81
CA GLY A 67 -5.63 -13.35 6.50
C GLY A 67 -5.55 -13.95 5.08
N ASN A 68 -6.56 -13.74 4.23
CA ASN A 68 -6.52 -14.20 2.85
C ASN A 68 -5.79 -13.20 1.95
N SER A 69 -5.29 -13.67 0.81
CA SER A 69 -4.71 -12.78 -0.19
C SER A 69 -5.76 -11.84 -0.76
N LYS A 70 -5.49 -10.53 -0.69
CA LYS A 70 -6.36 -9.47 -1.18
C LYS A 70 -6.36 -9.45 -2.70
N LEU A 71 -7.49 -9.78 -3.31
CA LEU A 71 -7.71 -9.65 -4.75
C LEU A 71 -8.44 -8.33 -5.06
N LEU A 72 -7.75 -7.41 -5.73
CA LEU A 72 -8.38 -6.20 -6.24
C LEU A 72 -9.05 -6.50 -7.58
N SER A 73 -10.38 -6.53 -7.59
CA SER A 73 -11.17 -6.69 -8.82
C SER A 73 -12.21 -5.58 -8.91
N PHE A 74 -12.49 -5.16 -10.14
CA PHE A 74 -13.55 -4.21 -10.44
C PHE A 74 -14.39 -4.74 -11.59
N THR A 75 -15.68 -4.38 -11.59
CA THR A 75 -16.58 -4.75 -12.67
C THR A 75 -16.57 -3.67 -13.73
N ILE A 76 -16.37 -4.05 -15.00
CA ILE A 76 -16.49 -3.12 -16.12
C ILE A 76 -17.99 -2.80 -16.29
N PRO A 77 -18.40 -1.52 -16.20
CA PRO A 77 -19.78 -1.14 -16.41
C PRO A 77 -20.18 -1.36 -17.87
N SER A 78 -21.46 -1.63 -18.10
CA SER A 78 -22.02 -1.87 -19.44
C SER A 78 -23.26 -1.01 -19.62
N LEU A 79 -23.40 -0.34 -20.76
CA LEU A 79 -24.61 0.39 -21.15
C LEU A 79 -25.79 -0.56 -21.48
N SER A 80 -25.51 -1.84 -21.65
CA SER A 80 -26.54 -2.88 -21.80
C SER A 80 -27.12 -3.31 -20.45
N LYS A 81 -26.59 -2.80 -19.34
CA LYS A 81 -27.07 -3.04 -17.97
C LYS A 81 -27.47 -1.70 -17.34
N PRO A 82 -28.68 -1.56 -16.79
CA PRO A 82 -29.07 -0.32 -16.12
C PRO A 82 -28.13 -0.06 -14.93
N SER A 83 -27.88 1.20 -14.66
CA SER A 83 -26.98 1.66 -13.59
C SER A 83 -27.66 2.76 -12.77
N VAL A 84 -27.02 3.19 -11.68
CA VAL A 84 -27.47 4.34 -10.87
C VAL A 84 -27.67 5.62 -11.69
N TYR A 85 -27.00 5.75 -12.84
CA TYR A 85 -27.03 6.95 -13.67
C TYR A 85 -27.83 6.82 -14.96
N HIS A 86 -28.26 5.62 -15.36
CA HIS A 86 -28.99 5.43 -16.62
C HIS A 86 -29.85 4.16 -16.64
N GLU A 87 -30.95 4.21 -17.39
CA GLU A 87 -31.76 3.05 -17.75
C GLU A 87 -31.45 2.58 -19.18
N VAL A 88 -31.62 1.27 -19.44
CA VAL A 88 -31.44 0.69 -20.77
C VAL A 88 -32.73 0.89 -21.56
N ARG A 89 -32.65 1.62 -22.68
CA ARG A 89 -33.79 1.72 -23.60
C ARG A 89 -33.80 0.47 -24.49
N LEU A 90 -34.74 -0.44 -24.24
CA LEU A 90 -35.07 -1.50 -25.19
C LEU A 90 -35.75 -0.83 -26.39
N VAL A 91 -35.12 -0.88 -27.57
CA VAL A 91 -35.81 -0.55 -28.81
C VAL A 91 -36.69 -1.77 -29.14
N ALA A 92 -38.00 -1.61 -28.99
CA ALA A 92 -39.00 -2.58 -29.41
C ALA A 92 -39.22 -2.51 -30.94
#